data_AF-A0A367IYK0-F1
#
_entry.id   AF-A0A367IYK0-F1
#
_cell.length_a   1.000
_cell.length_b   1.000
_cell.length_c   1.000
_cell.angle_alpha   90.00
_cell.angle_beta   90.00
_cell.angle_gamma   90.00
#
_symmetry.space_group_name_H-M   'P 1'
#
loop_
_entity.id
_entity.type
_entity.pdbx_description
1 polymer ?
#
loop_
_entity_poly.entity_id
_entity_poly.type
_entity_poly.pdbx_seq_one_letter_code
_entity_poly.pdbx_strand_id
1 'polypeptide(L)'
;MDKRMTNGAALPESLLENWNLFRQSHRNIIYTKNLASGTSQCLSEACVQLSIAYTNYIVENFEARLLKYLSYLIQNTFVSIAYQDVKKIAYDYCYQSVCKGEPKWPQGATFTQETKTVVDEFLLAPVFSLKDEKEQDFYFRCDLAC
;
A
#
# COMPACT_ATOMS: atom_id res chain seq x y z
N MET A 1 14.93 3.01 25.99
CA MET A 1 13.69 3.64 25.47
C MET A 1 13.90 3.86 23.99
N ASP A 2 13.35 2.99 23.16
CA ASP A 2 13.39 3.16 21.70
C ASP A 2 12.40 4.23 21.27
N LYS A 3 12.94 5.34 20.75
CA LYS A 3 12.15 6.37 20.09
C LYS A 3 11.73 5.81 18.72
N ARG A 4 10.46 5.44 18.57
CA ARG A 4 9.85 5.21 17.26
C ARG A 4 10.04 6.48 16.42
N MET A 5 10.89 6.42 15.40
CA MET A 5 10.95 7.46 14.37
C MET A 5 9.64 7.41 13.58
N THR A 6 8.76 8.37 13.82
CA THR A 6 7.54 8.55 13.02
C THR A 6 7.85 9.46 11.83
N ASN A 7 7.39 9.07 10.64
CA ASN A 7 7.53 9.81 9.38
C ASN A 7 6.75 11.14 9.35
N GLY A 8 6.31 11.64 10.50
CA GLY A 8 5.41 12.78 10.66
C GLY A 8 6.09 14.07 11.10
N ALA A 9 7.40 14.08 11.32
CA ALA A 9 8.10 15.34 11.50
C ALA A 9 8.13 16.05 10.14
N ALA A 10 7.28 17.06 9.97
CA ALA A 10 7.39 18.01 8.87
C ALA A 10 8.85 18.45 8.82
N LEU A 11 9.52 18.17 7.69
CA LEU A 11 10.88 18.62 7.48
C LEU A 11 10.85 20.15 7.66
N PRO A 12 11.75 20.74 8.47
CA PRO A 12 11.78 22.18 8.66
C PRO A 12 11.78 22.85 7.30
N GLU A 13 10.92 23.86 7.12
CA GLU A 13 10.70 24.53 5.82
C GLU A 13 12.01 25.06 5.23
N SER A 14 12.95 25.44 6.11
CA SER A 14 14.30 25.91 5.78
C SER A 14 15.32 24.80 5.43
N LEU A 15 15.02 23.52 5.68
CA LEU A 15 15.98 22.43 5.46
C LEU A 15 16.22 22.22 3.96
N LEU A 16 15.15 22.22 3.16
CA LEU A 16 15.23 22.01 1.72
C LEU A 16 15.96 23.19 1.05
N GLU A 17 15.67 24.41 1.49
CA GLU A 17 16.33 25.63 1.00
C GLU A 17 17.82 25.66 1.36
N ASN A 18 18.17 25.35 2.61
CA ASN A 18 19.56 25.24 3.05
C ASN A 18 20.31 24.12 2.29
N TRP A 19 19.66 22.98 2.05
CA TRP A 19 20.25 21.89 1.27
C TRP A 19 20.48 22.29 -0.20
N ASN A 20 19.55 23.02 -0.80
CA ASN A 20 19.68 23.53 -2.17
C ASN A 20 20.83 24.55 -2.28
N LEU A 21 20.92 25.51 -1.35
CA LEU A 21 22.02 26.49 -1.28
C LEU A 21 23.38 25.78 -1.09
N PHE A 22 23.43 24.78 -0.21
CA PHE A 22 24.62 23.98 0.03
C PHE A 22 25.06 23.22 -1.23
N ARG A 23 24.13 22.55 -1.92
CA ARG A 23 24.38 21.81 -3.17
C ARG A 23 24.82 22.74 -4.30
N GLN A 24 24.20 23.91 -4.44
CA GLN A 24 24.60 24.91 -5.45
C GLN A 24 26.02 25.42 -5.23
N SER A 25 26.38 25.65 -3.96
CA SER A 25 27.71 26.12 -3.56
C SER A 25 28.77 25.02 -3.66
N HIS A 26 28.37 23.75 -3.59
CA HIS A 26 29.26 22.60 -3.56
C HIS A 26 28.83 21.52 -4.56
N ARG A 27 28.70 21.88 -5.85
CA ARG A 27 28.13 21.02 -6.91
C ARG A 27 28.74 19.62 -7.01
N ASN A 28 30.02 19.49 -6.67
CA ASN A 28 30.77 18.24 -6.79
C ASN A 28 31.15 17.62 -5.44
N ILE A 29 30.61 18.11 -4.31
CA ILE A 29 31.03 17.65 -2.96
C ILE A 29 30.80 16.17 -2.71
N ILE A 30 29.80 15.61 -3.37
CA ILE A 30 29.47 14.19 -3.32
C ILE A 30 30.56 13.35 -4.00
N TYR A 31 31.31 13.94 -4.94
CA TYR A 31 32.39 13.31 -5.69
C TYR A 31 33.78 13.68 -5.18
N THR A 32 33.94 14.84 -4.54
CA THR A 32 35.25 15.35 -4.08
C THR A 32 35.53 15.05 -2.61
N LYS A 33 34.50 14.85 -1.79
CA LYS A 33 34.68 14.49 -0.39
C LYS A 33 34.79 12.97 -0.29
N ASN A 34 36.00 12.48 -0.03
CA ASN A 34 36.20 11.08 0.34
C ASN A 34 35.41 10.83 1.62
N LEU A 35 34.30 10.10 1.49
CA LEU A 35 33.58 9.56 2.64
C LEU A 35 34.54 8.65 3.40
N ALA A 36 34.51 8.69 4.73
CA ALA A 36 35.26 7.73 5.53
C ALA A 36 34.87 6.32 5.07
N SER A 37 35.87 5.45 4.87
CA SER A 37 35.66 4.07 4.44
C SER A 37 34.56 3.42 5.27
N GLY A 38 33.59 2.77 4.62
CA GLY A 38 32.44 2.15 5.29
C GLY A 38 31.21 3.05 5.46
N THR A 39 31.32 4.38 5.32
CA THR A 39 30.13 5.28 5.44
C THR A 39 29.07 4.98 4.39
N SER A 40 29.48 4.66 3.16
CA SER A 40 28.58 4.26 2.08
C SER A 40 27.89 2.92 2.37
N GLN A 41 28.58 1.99 3.02
CA GLN A 41 28.03 0.70 3.44
C GLN A 41 26.99 0.91 4.55
N CYS A 42 27.30 1.71 5.57
CA CYS A 42 26.34 2.05 6.62
C CYS A 42 25.08 2.75 6.06
N LEU A 43 25.25 3.67 5.11
CA LEU A 43 24.12 4.33 4.46
C LEU A 43 23.27 3.34 3.65
N SER A 44 23.92 2.47 2.88
CA SER A 44 23.23 1.44 2.10
C SER A 44 22.45 0.48 3.00
N GLU A 45 23.05 0.05 4.11
CA GLU A 45 22.40 -0.81 5.08
C GLU A 45 21.20 -0.13 5.75
N ALA A 46 21.32 1.15 6.12
CA ALA A 46 20.20 1.92 6.65
C ALA A 46 19.04 2.04 5.65
N CYS A 47 19.34 2.27 4.37
CA CYS A 47 18.33 2.29 3.30
C CYS A 47 17.65 0.92 3.13
N VAL A 48 18.42 -0.17 3.17
CA VAL A 48 17.88 -1.54 3.11
C VAL A 48 16.97 -1.81 4.30
N GLN A 49 17.41 -1.51 5.52
CA GLN A 49 16.61 -1.67 6.73
C GLN A 49 15.32 -0.86 6.67
N LEU A 50 15.38 0.39 6.21
CA LEU A 50 14.21 1.24 6.03
C LEU A 50 13.24 0.64 5.01
N SER A 51 13.76 0.19 3.85
CA SER A 51 12.94 -0.48 2.83
C SER A 51 12.26 -1.73 3.36
N ILE A 52 12.98 -2.58 4.10
CA ILE A 52 12.43 -3.78 4.73
C ILE A 52 11.36 -3.40 5.74
N ALA A 53 11.61 -2.41 6.60
CA ALA A 53 10.66 -1.97 7.61
C ALA A 53 9.34 -1.47 6.98
N TYR A 54 9.42 -0.68 5.90
CA TYR A 54 8.23 -0.25 5.17
C TYR A 54 7.50 -1.39 4.49
N THR A 55 8.23 -2.28 3.80
CA THR A 55 7.64 -3.46 3.15
C THR A 55 6.91 -4.33 4.18
N ASN A 56 7.56 -4.63 5.31
CA ASN A 56 6.96 -5.41 6.39
C ASN A 56 5.72 -4.71 6.95
N TYR A 57 5.79 -3.41 7.23
CA TYR A 57 4.64 -2.65 7.70
C TYR A 57 3.46 -2.71 6.72
N ILE A 58 3.73 -2.57 5.41
CA ILE A 58 2.71 -2.66 4.37
C ILE A 58 2.10 -4.07 4.38
N VAL A 59 2.92 -5.12 4.32
CA VAL A 59 2.46 -6.52 4.28
C VAL A 59 1.65 -6.87 5.53
N GLU A 60 2.17 -6.57 6.72
CA GLU A 60 1.52 -6.85 8.01
C GLU A 60 0.18 -6.14 8.17
N ASN A 61 0.01 -4.96 7.57
CA ASN A 61 -1.22 -4.17 7.70
C ASN A 61 -2.12 -4.24 6.46
N PHE A 62 -1.70 -4.89 5.39
CA PHE A 62 -2.40 -4.90 4.11
C PHE A 62 -3.79 -5.50 4.25
N GLU A 63 -3.89 -6.69 4.84
CA GLU A 63 -5.16 -7.39 5.03
C GLU A 63 -6.17 -6.55 5.82
N ALA A 64 -5.77 -6.03 6.98
CA ALA A 64 -6.65 -5.22 7.82
C ALA A 64 -7.12 -3.93 7.10
N ARG A 65 -6.24 -3.27 6.35
CA ARG A 65 -6.58 -2.06 5.57
C ARG A 65 -7.51 -2.39 4.42
N LEU A 66 -7.24 -3.46 3.68
CA LEU A 66 -8.07 -3.91 2.57
C LEU A 66 -9.47 -4.31 3.06
N LEU A 67 -9.56 -5.11 4.12
CA LEU A 67 -10.83 -5.51 4.71
C LEU A 67 -11.64 -4.33 5.22
N LYS A 68 -10.99 -3.34 5.83
CA LYS A 68 -11.67 -2.10 6.26
C LYS A 68 -12.24 -1.33 5.07
N TYR A 69 -11.47 -1.22 3.99
CA TYR A 69 -11.92 -0.55 2.77
C TYR A 69 -13.10 -1.29 2.11
N LEU A 70 -13.00 -2.61 1.93
CA LEU A 70 -14.06 -3.45 1.37
C LEU A 70 -15.34 -3.37 2.22
N SER A 71 -15.21 -3.47 3.54
CA SER A 71 -16.35 -3.34 4.46
C SER A 71 -17.02 -1.97 4.35
N TYR A 72 -16.23 -0.90 4.21
CA TYR A 72 -16.76 0.45 4.03
C TYR A 72 -17.55 0.58 2.73
N LEU A 73 -17.03 0.04 1.62
CA LEU A 73 -17.74 0.07 0.34
C LEU A 73 -19.06 -0.70 0.41
N ILE A 74 -19.05 -1.94 0.92
CA ILE A 74 -20.24 -2.78 1.04
C ILE A 74 -21.30 -2.08 1.92
N GLN A 75 -20.89 -1.50 3.05
CA GLN A 75 -21.82 -0.81 3.96
C GLN A 75 -22.45 0.42 3.30
N ASN A 76 -21.71 1.16 2.47
CA ASN A 76 -22.23 2.30 1.74
C ASN A 76 -23.19 1.89 0.62
N THR A 77 -22.93 0.78 -0.06
CA THR A 77 -23.81 0.24 -1.10
C THR A 77 -25.08 -0.34 -0.50
N PHE A 78 -24.97 -1.04 0.62
CA PHE A 78 -26.08 -1.74 1.28
C PHE A 78 -26.26 -1.26 2.72
N VAL A 79 -26.83 -0.07 2.87
CA VAL A 79 -27.02 0.59 4.17
C VAL A 79 -27.85 -0.26 5.16
N SER A 80 -28.75 -1.11 4.66
CA SER A 80 -29.63 -1.96 5.46
C SER A 80 -29.00 -3.28 5.91
N ILE A 81 -27.82 -3.65 5.41
CA ILE A 81 -27.15 -4.90 5.81
C ILE A 81 -26.47 -4.69 7.17
N ALA A 82 -26.67 -5.66 8.07
CA ALA A 82 -26.04 -5.66 9.38
C ALA A 82 -24.51 -5.75 9.24
N TYR A 83 -23.79 -5.00 10.09
CA TYR A 83 -22.33 -4.93 10.04
C TYR A 83 -21.61 -6.30 10.11
N GLN A 84 -22.19 -7.28 10.82
CA GLN A 84 -21.64 -8.64 10.89
C GLN A 84 -21.72 -9.37 9.54
N ASP A 85 -22.79 -9.14 8.78
CA ASP A 85 -22.97 -9.71 7.46
C ASP A 85 -22.11 -9.00 6.42
N VAL A 86 -21.91 -7.68 6.56
CA VAL A 86 -20.91 -6.93 5.78
C VAL A 86 -19.52 -7.53 5.95
N LYS A 87 -19.11 -7.84 7.18
CA LYS A 87 -17.80 -8.47 7.45
C LYS A 87 -17.66 -9.82 6.77
N LYS A 88 -18.70 -10.66 6.76
CA LYS A 88 -18.69 -11.94 6.07
C LYS A 88 -18.51 -11.77 4.56
N ILE A 89 -19.27 -10.86 3.94
CA ILE A 89 -19.12 -10.57 2.50
C ILE A 89 -17.70 -10.06 2.22
N ALA A 90 -17.19 -9.13 3.05
CA ALA A 90 -15.86 -8.56 2.88
C ALA A 90 -14.74 -9.61 2.99
N TYR A 91 -14.80 -10.49 4.00
CA TYR A 91 -13.75 -11.47 4.29
C TYR A 91 -13.87 -12.76 3.47
N ASP A 92 -15.03 -13.41 3.51
CA ASP A 92 -15.24 -14.75 2.94
C ASP A 92 -15.33 -14.73 1.41
N TYR A 93 -15.76 -13.60 0.85
CA TYR A 93 -15.94 -13.43 -0.59
C TYR A 93 -14.96 -12.40 -1.18
N CYS A 94 -15.12 -11.11 -0.90
CA CYS A 94 -14.38 -10.06 -1.61
C CYS A 94 -12.86 -10.16 -1.42
N TYR A 95 -12.39 -10.32 -0.19
CA TYR A 95 -10.96 -10.46 0.11
C TYR A 95 -10.37 -11.69 -0.57
N GLN A 96 -11.05 -12.84 -0.49
CA GLN A 96 -10.61 -14.07 -1.17
C GLN A 96 -10.57 -13.90 -2.69
N SER A 97 -11.57 -13.23 -3.29
CA SER A 97 -11.59 -12.90 -4.72
C SER A 97 -10.38 -12.05 -5.12
N VAL A 98 -10.06 -11.00 -4.35
CA VAL A 98 -8.93 -10.11 -4.64
C VAL A 98 -7.59 -10.81 -4.42
N CYS A 99 -7.47 -11.63 -3.38
CA CYS A 99 -6.23 -12.28 -2.97
C CYS A 99 -6.01 -13.67 -3.62
N LYS A 100 -6.81 -14.04 -4.63
CA LYS A 100 -6.75 -15.35 -5.32
C LYS A 100 -6.90 -16.56 -4.37
N GLY A 101 -7.70 -16.39 -3.31
CA GLY A 101 -8.10 -17.48 -2.43
C GLY A 101 -9.29 -18.26 -2.99
N GLU A 102 -10.07 -18.89 -2.11
CA GLU A 102 -11.32 -19.59 -2.45
C GLU A 102 -12.53 -18.73 -2.04
N PRO A 103 -13.04 -17.85 -2.91
CA PRO A 103 -14.16 -16.99 -2.57
C PRO A 103 -15.44 -17.80 -2.36
N LYS A 104 -16.06 -17.62 -1.20
CA LYS A 104 -17.30 -18.30 -0.80
C LYS A 104 -18.36 -17.25 -0.50
N TRP A 105 -19.44 -17.28 -1.29
CA TRP A 105 -20.57 -16.40 -1.02
C TRP A 105 -21.27 -16.85 0.27
N PRO A 106 -21.49 -15.95 1.26
CA PRO A 106 -22.12 -16.32 2.53
C PRO A 106 -23.56 -16.84 2.33
N GLN A 107 -24.01 -17.72 3.23
CA GLN A 107 -25.39 -18.25 3.22
C GLN A 107 -26.30 -17.50 4.20
N GLY A 108 -27.55 -17.26 3.79
CA GLY A 108 -28.55 -16.56 4.60
C GLY A 108 -29.50 -15.68 3.77
N ALA A 109 -30.61 -15.26 4.38
CA ALA A 109 -31.66 -14.49 3.69
C ALA A 109 -31.17 -13.14 3.14
N THR A 110 -30.16 -12.53 3.78
CA THR A 110 -29.54 -11.26 3.37
C THR A 110 -28.66 -11.41 2.12
N PHE A 111 -28.17 -12.62 1.83
CA PHE A 111 -27.15 -12.88 0.82
C PHE A 111 -27.77 -13.40 -0.47
N THR A 112 -28.58 -12.56 -1.12
CA THR A 112 -29.26 -12.90 -2.37
C THR A 112 -28.30 -12.89 -3.57
N GLN A 113 -28.73 -13.49 -4.68
CA GLN A 113 -27.97 -13.44 -5.93
C GLN A 113 -27.87 -12.00 -6.50
N GLU A 114 -28.86 -11.16 -6.19
CA GLU A 114 -28.86 -9.74 -6.58
C GLU A 114 -27.76 -8.97 -5.85
N THR A 115 -27.65 -9.12 -4.53
CA THR A 115 -26.57 -8.47 -3.76
C THR A 115 -25.20 -8.96 -4.21
N LYS A 116 -25.07 -10.25 -4.53
CA LYS A 116 -23.84 -10.81 -5.13
C LYS A 116 -23.47 -10.13 -6.45
N THR A 117 -24.42 -9.97 -7.35
CA THR A 117 -24.19 -9.36 -8.68
C THR A 117 -23.71 -7.92 -8.54
N VAL A 118 -24.32 -7.14 -7.64
CA VAL A 118 -23.89 -5.77 -7.36
C VAL A 118 -22.48 -5.73 -6.77
N VAL A 119 -22.13 -6.66 -5.88
CA VAL A 119 -20.76 -6.79 -5.35
C VAL A 119 -19.77 -7.10 -6.47
N ASP A 120 -20.09 -8.04 -7.36
CA ASP A 120 -19.21 -8.44 -8.45
C ASP A 120 -18.96 -7.27 -9.44
N GLU A 121 -20.02 -6.58 -9.87
CA GLU A 121 -19.93 -5.52 -10.88
C GLU A 121 -19.39 -4.19 -10.33
N PHE A 122 -19.85 -3.75 -9.16
CA PHE A 122 -19.56 -2.40 -8.67
C PHE A 122 -18.40 -2.34 -7.67
N LEU A 123 -18.07 -3.46 -7.02
CA LEU A 123 -16.99 -3.50 -6.03
C LEU A 123 -15.75 -4.23 -6.56
N LEU A 124 -15.93 -5.40 -7.16
CA LEU A 124 -14.80 -6.24 -7.56
C LEU A 124 -14.25 -5.90 -8.95
N ALA A 125 -15.10 -5.68 -9.96
CA ALA A 125 -14.62 -5.37 -11.31
C ALA A 125 -13.68 -4.15 -11.38
N PRO A 126 -13.95 -3.01 -10.68
CA PRO A 126 -13.00 -1.90 -10.64
C PRO A 126 -11.67 -2.25 -9.96
N VAL A 127 -11.71 -3.07 -8.91
CA VAL A 127 -10.51 -3.51 -8.18
C VAL A 127 -9.63 -4.40 -9.06
N PHE A 128 -10.23 -5.27 -9.87
CA PHE A 128 -9.50 -6.09 -10.84
C PHE A 128 -8.93 -5.25 -11.98
N SER A 129 -9.70 -4.31 -12.54
CA SER A 129 -9.20 -3.41 -13.60
C SER A 129 -7.98 -2.60 -13.15
N LEU A 130 -7.97 -2.11 -11.90
CA LEU A 130 -6.81 -1.42 -11.34
C LEU A 130 -5.60 -2.33 -11.16
N LYS A 131 -5.83 -3.61 -10.85
CA LYS A 131 -4.76 -4.60 -10.74
C LYS A 131 -4.11 -4.86 -12.10
N ASP A 132 -4.90 -5.03 -13.15
CA ASP A 132 -4.42 -5.29 -14.50
C ASP A 132 -3.62 -4.09 -15.04
N GLU A 133 -4.10 -2.86 -14.82
CA GLU A 133 -3.35 -1.64 -15.16
C GLU A 133 -2.01 -1.55 -14.40
N LYS A 134 -2.02 -1.82 -13.09
CA LYS A 134 -0.80 -1.75 -12.25
C LYS A 134 0.20 -2.87 -12.57
N GLU A 135 -0.28 -4.07 -12.89
CA GLU A 135 0.58 -5.16 -13.37
C GLU A 135 1.19 -4.82 -14.72
N GLN A 136 0.41 -4.27 -15.67
CA GLN A 136 0.96 -3.79 -16.95
C GLN A 136 2.01 -2.70 -16.75
N ASP A 137 1.77 -1.73 -15.87
CA ASP A 137 2.71 -0.64 -15.58
C ASP A 137 3.99 -1.15 -14.89
N PHE A 138 3.88 -2.21 -14.07
CA PHE A 138 5.03 -2.88 -13.46
C PHE A 138 5.86 -3.66 -14.48
N TYR A 139 5.22 -4.45 -15.36
CA TYR A 139 5.90 -5.15 -16.45
C TYR A 139 6.57 -4.17 -17.42
N PHE A 140 5.91 -3.07 -17.79
CA PHE A 140 6.45 -2.06 -18.70
C PHE A 140 7.69 -1.35 -18.10
N ARG A 141 7.72 -1.11 -16.79
CA ARG A 141 8.88 -0.55 -16.10
C ARG A 141 10.04 -1.52 -15.95
N CYS A 142 9.78 -2.84 -15.90
CA CYS A 142 10.83 -3.85 -15.89
C CYS A 142 11.47 -4.03 -17.26
N ASP A 143 10.70 -3.94 -18.36
CA ASP A 143 11.24 -4.04 -19.73
C ASP A 143 12.07 -2.81 -20.14
N LEU A 144 11.80 -1.64 -19.56
CA LEU A 144 12.61 -0.42 -19.73
C LEU A 144 13.90 -0.40 -18.89
N ALA A 145 14.08 -1.38 -17.98
CA ALA A 145 15.23 -1.48 -17.09
C ALA A 145 16.23 -2.59 -17.50
N CYS A 146 16.03 -3.24 -18.65
CA CYS A 146 16.99 -4.16 -19.27
C CYS A 146 17.70 -3.51 -20.46
#